data_AF-A0A3P7H0P9-F1
#
_entry.id   AF-A0A3P7H0P9-F1
#
_cell.length_a   1.000
_cell.length_b   1.000
_cell.length_c   1.000
_cell.angle_alpha   90.00
_cell.angle_beta   90.00
_cell.angle_gamma   90.00
#
_symmetry.space_group_name_H-M   'P 1'
#
loop_
_entity.id
_entity.type
_entity.pdbx_description
1 polymer ?
#
loop_
_entity_poly.entity_id
_entity_poly.type
_entity_poly.pdbx_seq_one_letter_code
_entity_poly.pdbx_strand_id
1 'polypeptide(L)'
;MMVNVEDFNYALENDVKAAFGHSDEELEKFLVGGFITWSSQVSQILEQGALHVKQTKSPDTRGFVSVLLAGAPNTGKSCLAAMIAKNSDFPFMKVISADDMVGYTETAKCMALRKMFDDAYRSPLSVLMVDNIERLLDFSPIGPRYSNSVLQALFVLVKKQPPPNRRLLVLATASNRSFLRELGLLSAFGTVIDVPALSTVDHIMAVIEDTNALSAEHCEEIRSELSRNPKGYMIGIKKLLNTIDMVKECEEADKVDVVVRSLQAEAFDEY
;
A
#
# COMPACT_ATOMS: atom_id res chain seq x y z
N MET A 1 48.14 -1.56 -7.32
CA MET A 1 46.89 -0.98 -6.83
C MET A 1 46.33 -1.97 -5.83
N MET A 2 46.35 -1.64 -4.52
CA MET A 2 45.81 -2.51 -3.47
C MET A 2 44.38 -2.08 -3.21
N VAL A 3 43.44 -3.02 -3.25
CA VAL A 3 42.02 -2.78 -2.98
C VAL A 3 41.83 -2.76 -1.46
N ASN A 4 41.28 -1.66 -0.94
CA ASN A 4 41.00 -1.48 0.48
C ASN A 4 39.52 -1.79 0.80
N VAL A 5 39.22 -1.95 2.10
CA VAL A 5 37.83 -2.15 2.57
C VAL A 5 36.94 -0.95 2.22
N GLU A 6 37.51 0.26 2.19
CA GLU A 6 36.81 1.47 1.77
C GLU A 6 36.39 1.42 0.30
N ASP A 7 37.22 0.82 -0.58
CA ASP A 7 36.86 0.61 -1.99
C ASP A 7 35.70 -0.40 -2.13
N PHE A 8 35.65 -1.41 -1.24
CA PHE A 8 34.54 -2.37 -1.18
C PHE A 8 33.23 -1.74 -0.71
N ASN A 9 33.27 -0.88 0.31
CA ASN A 9 32.07 -0.18 0.80
C ASN A 9 31.60 0.84 -0.23
N TYR A 10 32.53 1.56 -0.87
CA TYR A 10 32.20 2.48 -1.95
C TYR A 10 31.56 1.75 -3.14
N ALA A 11 32.09 0.58 -3.53
CA ALA A 11 31.47 -0.27 -4.55
C ALA A 11 30.10 -0.82 -4.09
N LEU A 12 29.95 -1.26 -2.84
CA LEU A 12 28.66 -1.76 -2.33
C LEU A 12 27.56 -0.68 -2.38
N GLU A 13 27.93 0.58 -2.12
CA GLU A 13 27.01 1.73 -2.14
C GLU A 13 26.77 2.30 -3.54
N ASN A 14 27.76 2.24 -4.44
CA ASN A 14 27.74 2.97 -5.73
C ASN A 14 27.80 2.08 -6.99
N ASP A 15 28.13 0.79 -6.91
CA ASP A 15 28.05 -0.13 -8.05
C ASP A 15 26.63 -0.68 -8.25
N VAL A 16 26.43 -1.31 -9.41
CA VAL A 16 25.21 -2.02 -9.79
C VAL A 16 24.83 -3.04 -8.72
N LYS A 17 23.83 -2.71 -7.90
CA LYS A 17 23.23 -3.63 -6.93
C LYS A 17 22.85 -4.93 -7.64
N ALA A 18 23.17 -6.07 -7.04
CA ALA A 18 22.81 -7.36 -7.60
C ALA A 18 21.29 -7.38 -7.91
N ALA A 19 20.90 -7.81 -9.12
CA ALA A 19 19.50 -7.91 -9.54
C ALA A 19 18.65 -8.90 -8.69
N PHE A 20 19.26 -9.51 -7.67
CA PHE A 20 18.67 -10.44 -6.74
C PHE A 20 18.63 -9.82 -5.34
N GLY A 21 17.42 -9.52 -4.83
CA GLY A 21 17.18 -9.40 -3.39
C GLY A 21 17.07 -8.00 -2.78
N HIS A 22 17.54 -6.92 -3.41
CA HIS A 22 17.32 -5.56 -2.90
C HIS A 22 16.26 -4.82 -3.71
N SER A 23 14.99 -5.04 -3.38
CA SER A 23 13.87 -4.26 -3.91
C SER A 23 13.58 -3.00 -3.08
N ASP A 24 14.54 -2.51 -2.30
CA ASP A 24 14.36 -1.30 -1.47
C ASP A 24 13.92 -0.13 -2.36
N GLU A 25 14.52 0.00 -3.54
CA GLU A 25 14.17 1.02 -4.54
C GLU A 25 12.74 0.84 -5.09
N GLU A 26 12.23 -0.39 -5.19
CA GLU A 26 10.84 -0.63 -5.63
C GLU A 26 9.84 -0.24 -4.53
N LEU A 27 10.17 -0.49 -3.26
CA LEU A 27 9.35 -0.12 -2.12
C LEU A 27 9.38 1.38 -1.85
N GLU A 28 10.52 2.03 -2.06
CA GLU A 28 10.70 3.47 -1.86
C GLU A 28 9.75 4.31 -2.70
N LYS A 29 9.37 3.84 -3.90
CA LYS A 29 8.36 4.48 -4.76
C LYS A 29 7.01 4.67 -4.07
N PHE A 30 6.66 3.79 -3.14
CA PHE A 30 5.39 3.86 -2.38
C PHE A 30 5.51 4.69 -1.10
N LEU A 31 6.72 5.04 -0.68
CA LEU A 31 7.03 5.79 0.53
C LEU A 31 7.43 7.25 0.23
N VAL A 32 7.30 7.68 -1.04
CA VAL A 32 7.53 9.07 -1.46
C VAL A 32 6.52 9.98 -0.74
N GLY A 33 7.03 11.03 -0.09
CA GLY A 33 6.23 11.96 0.71
C GLY A 33 6.15 11.60 2.20
N GLY A 34 6.80 10.51 2.62
CA GLY A 34 6.85 10.10 4.02
C GLY A 34 5.61 9.33 4.49
N PHE A 35 5.48 9.20 5.80
CA PHE A 35 4.40 8.44 6.43
C PHE A 35 3.79 9.24 7.58
N ILE A 36 2.48 9.51 7.49
CA ILE A 36 1.73 10.32 8.46
C ILE A 36 0.84 9.40 9.29
N THR A 37 1.03 9.44 10.61
CA THR A 37 0.18 8.69 11.55
C THR A 37 -0.97 9.56 12.04
N TRP A 38 -2.02 9.65 11.23
CA TRP A 38 -3.15 10.56 11.46
C TRP A 38 -4.24 10.00 12.39
N SER A 39 -4.18 8.71 12.77
CA SER A 39 -5.08 8.11 13.76
C SER A 39 -4.46 6.91 14.45
N SER A 40 -5.02 6.53 15.60
CA SER A 40 -4.65 5.30 16.30
C SER A 40 -4.95 4.04 15.48
N GLN A 41 -5.92 4.08 14.57
CA GLN A 41 -6.25 2.98 13.67
C GLN A 41 -5.08 2.68 12.72
N VAL A 42 -4.38 3.71 12.23
CA VAL A 42 -3.19 3.54 11.38
C VAL A 42 -2.06 2.86 12.17
N SER A 43 -1.82 3.27 13.41
CA SER A 43 -0.83 2.62 14.28
C SER A 43 -1.19 1.15 14.52
N GLN A 44 -2.45 0.84 14.79
CA GLN A 44 -2.93 -0.54 14.98
C GLN A 44 -2.73 -1.40 13.73
N ILE A 45 -2.92 -0.85 12.53
CA ILE A 45 -2.65 -1.56 11.27
C ILE A 45 -1.17 -1.93 11.16
N LEU A 46 -0.26 -1.01 11.49
CA LEU A 46 1.18 -1.28 11.49
C LEU A 46 1.57 -2.32 12.56
N GLU A 47 0.99 -2.23 13.76
CA GLU A 47 1.20 -3.22 14.83
C GLU A 47 0.73 -4.61 14.41
N GLN A 48 -0.47 -4.72 13.80
CA GLN A 48 -0.97 -5.97 13.22
C GLN A 48 -0.03 -6.50 12.13
N GLY A 49 0.44 -5.63 11.24
CA GLY A 49 1.45 -5.97 10.23
C GLY A 49 2.73 -6.55 10.84
N ALA A 50 3.25 -5.90 11.88
CA ALA A 50 4.44 -6.36 12.61
C ALA A 50 4.23 -7.73 13.28
N LEU A 51 3.02 -7.99 13.79
CA LEU A 51 2.67 -9.31 14.33
C LEU A 51 2.70 -10.39 13.25
N HIS A 52 2.20 -10.11 12.04
CA HIS A 52 2.25 -11.05 10.91
C HIS A 52 3.68 -11.29 10.40
N VAL A 53 4.52 -10.27 10.39
CA VAL A 53 5.96 -10.39 10.13
C VAL A 53 6.60 -11.34 11.14
N LYS A 54 6.36 -11.10 12.44
CA LYS A 54 6.87 -11.96 13.53
C LYS A 54 6.36 -13.39 13.41
N GLN A 55 5.07 -13.56 13.09
CA GLN A 55 4.46 -14.86 12.84
C GLN A 55 5.16 -15.58 11.69
N THR A 56 5.46 -14.89 10.59
CA THR A 56 6.15 -15.47 9.43
C THR A 56 7.59 -15.90 9.77
N LYS A 57 8.29 -15.12 10.61
CA LYS A 57 9.67 -15.40 11.03
C LYS A 57 9.80 -16.50 12.09
N SER A 58 8.79 -16.68 12.95
CA SER A 58 8.87 -17.55 14.12
C SER A 58 8.99 -19.06 13.79
N PRO A 59 9.97 -19.79 14.35
CA PRO A 59 10.20 -21.21 14.08
C PRO A 59 8.96 -22.09 14.27
N ASP A 60 8.10 -21.74 15.22
CA ASP A 60 6.96 -22.54 15.68
C ASP A 60 5.70 -22.43 14.80
N THR A 61 5.74 -21.58 13.77
CA THR A 61 4.62 -21.38 12.85
C THR A 61 4.83 -22.12 11.53
N ARG A 62 3.77 -22.18 10.72
CA ARG A 62 3.81 -22.74 9.36
C ARG A 62 4.70 -21.94 8.40
N GLY A 63 5.18 -20.76 8.79
CA GLY A 63 6.06 -19.94 7.96
C GLY A 63 5.41 -19.28 6.75
N PHE A 64 4.09 -19.38 6.59
CA PHE A 64 3.34 -18.75 5.51
C PHE A 64 2.20 -17.90 6.07
N VAL A 65 2.19 -16.62 5.69
CA VAL A 65 1.14 -15.68 6.06
C VAL A 65 0.75 -14.87 4.82
N SER A 66 -0.56 -14.74 4.59
CA SER A 66 -1.10 -13.89 3.52
C SER A 66 -2.05 -12.86 4.12
N VAL A 67 -1.74 -11.58 3.91
CA VAL A 67 -2.48 -10.42 4.42
C VAL A 67 -2.98 -9.59 3.25
N LEU A 68 -4.25 -9.22 3.28
CA LEU A 68 -4.85 -8.31 2.32
C LEU A 68 -5.22 -6.99 3.01
N LEU A 69 -4.63 -5.88 2.58
CA LEU A 69 -5.03 -4.54 2.96
C LEU A 69 -6.14 -4.08 2.02
N ALA A 70 -7.36 -3.97 2.54
CA ALA A 70 -8.55 -3.60 1.78
C ALA A 70 -9.10 -2.26 2.27
N GLY A 71 -9.58 -1.41 1.38
CA GLY A 71 -10.15 -0.11 1.76
C GLY A 71 -10.40 0.78 0.55
N ALA A 72 -11.11 1.88 0.72
CA ALA A 72 -11.47 2.78 -0.38
C ALA A 72 -10.23 3.24 -1.20
N PRO A 73 -10.38 3.65 -2.46
CA PRO A 73 -9.28 4.22 -3.23
C PRO A 73 -8.57 5.36 -2.48
N ASN A 74 -7.27 5.53 -2.72
CA ASN A 74 -6.46 6.64 -2.17
C ASN A 74 -6.26 6.66 -0.64
N THR A 75 -6.65 5.62 0.10
CA THR A 75 -6.44 5.53 1.57
C THR A 75 -5.03 5.13 2.01
N GLY A 76 -4.06 5.02 1.10
CA GLY A 76 -2.66 4.74 1.46
C GLY A 76 -2.31 3.26 1.66
N LYS A 77 -3.15 2.33 1.19
CA LYS A 77 -2.93 0.87 1.30
C LYS A 77 -1.55 0.41 0.82
N SER A 78 -1.11 0.87 -0.35
CA SER A 78 0.19 0.52 -0.93
C SER A 78 1.36 1.05 -0.10
N CYS A 79 1.23 2.25 0.46
CA CYS A 79 2.22 2.83 1.39
C CYS A 79 2.28 2.01 2.69
N LEU A 80 1.14 1.63 3.27
CA LEU A 80 1.08 0.77 4.46
C LEU A 80 1.70 -0.60 4.21
N ALA A 81 1.37 -1.25 3.09
CA ALA A 81 1.95 -2.53 2.71
C ALA A 81 3.48 -2.42 2.52
N ALA A 82 3.94 -1.36 1.86
CA ALA A 82 5.37 -1.10 1.68
C ALA A 82 6.08 -0.82 3.00
N MET A 83 5.45 -0.11 3.94
CA MET A 83 6.00 0.15 5.27
C MET A 83 6.15 -1.14 6.09
N ILE A 84 5.13 -2.02 6.05
CA ILE A 84 5.19 -3.32 6.72
C ILE A 84 6.27 -4.21 6.07
N ALA A 85 6.38 -4.21 4.74
CA ALA A 85 7.42 -4.94 4.02
C ALA A 85 8.81 -4.44 4.39
N LYS A 86 9.04 -3.13 4.35
CA LYS A 86 10.33 -2.50 4.69
C LYS A 86 10.73 -2.78 6.14
N ASN A 87 9.78 -2.66 7.08
CA ASN A 87 10.03 -2.95 8.49
C ASN A 87 10.23 -4.44 8.80
N SER A 88 9.94 -5.34 7.85
CA SER A 88 10.15 -6.77 8.03
C SER A 88 11.63 -7.16 8.03
N ASP A 89 12.46 -6.39 7.32
CA ASP A 89 13.88 -6.66 7.10
C ASP A 89 14.14 -8.11 6.63
N PHE A 90 13.31 -8.57 5.68
CA PHE A 90 13.48 -9.88 5.07
C PHE A 90 14.49 -9.79 3.92
N PRO A 91 15.35 -10.82 3.75
CA PRO A 91 16.45 -10.82 2.78
C PRO A 91 15.98 -10.85 1.31
N PHE A 92 14.71 -11.17 1.06
CA PHE A 92 14.12 -11.04 -0.26
C PHE A 92 12.81 -10.29 -0.14
N MET A 93 12.75 -9.14 -0.80
CA MET A 93 11.54 -8.38 -0.98
C MET A 93 11.29 -8.23 -2.48
N LYS A 94 10.02 -8.27 -2.89
CA LYS A 94 9.67 -8.00 -4.28
C LYS A 94 8.26 -7.44 -4.38
N VAL A 95 8.11 -6.41 -5.21
CA VAL A 95 6.81 -5.83 -5.55
C VAL A 95 6.29 -6.43 -6.86
N ILE A 96 5.00 -6.73 -6.88
CA ILE A 96 4.23 -7.17 -8.03
C ILE A 96 3.18 -6.08 -8.27
N SER A 97 3.45 -5.19 -9.23
CA SER A 97 2.49 -4.18 -9.68
C SER A 97 1.95 -4.53 -11.07
N ALA A 98 0.71 -4.10 -11.35
CA ALA A 98 0.16 -4.15 -12.70
C ALA A 98 0.92 -3.25 -13.69
N ASP A 99 1.60 -2.21 -13.19
CA ASP A 99 2.37 -1.26 -14.00
C ASP A 99 3.55 -1.94 -14.73
N ASP A 100 4.19 -2.92 -14.08
CA ASP A 100 5.29 -3.69 -14.68
C ASP A 100 4.79 -4.74 -15.70
N MET A 101 3.48 -4.96 -15.75
CA MET A 101 2.82 -5.96 -16.60
C MET A 101 1.94 -5.33 -17.68
N VAL A 102 2.14 -4.05 -17.98
CA VAL A 102 1.41 -3.36 -19.05
C VAL A 102 1.70 -4.04 -20.39
N GLY A 103 0.63 -4.37 -21.13
CA GLY A 103 0.70 -5.06 -22.42
C GLY A 103 0.87 -6.58 -22.33
N TYR A 104 0.94 -7.16 -21.13
CA TYR A 104 1.01 -8.61 -20.97
C TYR A 104 -0.33 -9.25 -21.30
N THR A 105 -0.29 -10.39 -22.00
CA THR A 105 -1.44 -11.29 -22.12
C THR A 105 -1.73 -11.95 -20.78
N GLU A 106 -2.94 -12.48 -20.59
CA GLU A 106 -3.30 -13.15 -19.34
C GLU A 106 -2.34 -14.30 -18.98
N THR A 107 -1.94 -15.09 -19.99
CA THR A 107 -0.96 -16.17 -19.81
C THR A 107 0.40 -15.63 -19.38
N ALA A 108 0.85 -14.51 -19.96
CA ALA A 108 2.11 -13.88 -19.57
C ALA A 108 2.06 -13.36 -18.13
N LYS A 109 0.93 -12.77 -17.69
CA LYS A 109 0.71 -12.38 -16.29
C LYS A 109 0.77 -13.58 -15.35
N CYS A 110 0.09 -14.67 -15.68
CA CYS A 110 0.14 -15.91 -14.89
C CYS A 110 1.57 -16.47 -14.77
N MET A 111 2.34 -16.47 -15.86
CA MET A 111 3.73 -16.93 -15.85
C MET A 111 4.62 -15.99 -15.01
N ALA A 112 4.45 -14.68 -15.14
CA ALA A 112 5.18 -13.70 -14.35
C ALA A 112 4.89 -13.85 -12.85
N LEU A 113 3.62 -13.94 -12.46
CA LEU A 113 3.21 -14.19 -11.08
C LEU A 113 3.84 -15.47 -10.54
N ARG A 114 3.75 -16.57 -11.28
CA ARG A 114 4.34 -17.84 -10.85
C ARG A 114 5.85 -17.73 -10.67
N LYS A 115 6.55 -17.10 -11.62
CA LYS A 115 8.00 -16.88 -11.55
C LYS A 115 8.40 -16.11 -10.28
N MET A 116 7.65 -15.06 -9.94
CA MET A 116 7.95 -14.22 -8.78
C MET A 116 7.77 -14.97 -7.45
N PHE A 117 6.74 -15.81 -7.35
CA PHE A 117 6.58 -16.71 -6.20
C PHE A 117 7.70 -17.78 -6.15
N ASP A 118 8.07 -18.34 -7.30
CA ASP A 118 9.15 -19.33 -7.38
C ASP A 118 10.53 -18.72 -7.00
N ASP A 119 10.77 -17.46 -7.34
CA ASP A 119 11.95 -16.70 -6.93
C ASP A 119 11.93 -16.40 -5.42
N ALA A 120 10.77 -16.06 -4.85
CA ALA A 120 10.61 -15.86 -3.41
C ALA A 120 10.92 -17.12 -2.58
N TYR A 121 10.67 -18.31 -3.13
CA TYR A 121 11.01 -19.59 -2.48
C TYR A 121 12.51 -19.90 -2.45
N ARG A 122 13.35 -19.17 -3.20
CA ARG A 122 14.82 -19.34 -3.17
C ARG A 122 15.43 -18.71 -1.92
N SER A 123 14.75 -17.73 -1.32
CA SER A 123 15.16 -17.07 -0.09
C SER A 123 14.59 -17.78 1.16
N PRO A 124 15.34 -17.88 2.27
CA PRO A 124 14.81 -18.47 3.51
C PRO A 124 13.62 -17.70 4.09
N LEU A 125 13.64 -16.37 3.96
CA LEU A 125 12.59 -15.45 4.40
C LEU A 125 12.30 -14.51 3.22
N SER A 126 11.03 -14.40 2.81
CA SER A 126 10.63 -13.52 1.71
C SER A 126 9.35 -12.76 1.97
N VAL A 127 9.28 -11.53 1.48
CA VAL A 127 8.03 -10.74 1.39
C VAL A 127 7.70 -10.50 -0.07
N LEU A 128 6.46 -10.82 -0.45
CA LEU A 128 5.88 -10.46 -1.74
C LEU A 128 4.78 -9.44 -1.53
N MET A 129 4.93 -8.25 -2.10
CA MET A 129 3.90 -7.23 -2.11
C MET A 129 3.14 -7.31 -3.44
N VAL A 130 1.84 -7.63 -3.42
CA VAL A 130 0.95 -7.65 -4.60
C VAL A 130 0.09 -6.40 -4.58
N ASP A 131 0.46 -5.41 -5.37
CA ASP A 131 -0.24 -4.14 -5.38
C ASP A 131 -1.44 -4.14 -6.35
N ASN A 132 -2.56 -3.59 -5.88
CA ASN A 132 -3.75 -3.28 -6.65
C ASN A 132 -4.29 -4.48 -7.43
N ILE A 133 -4.74 -5.51 -6.69
CA ILE A 133 -5.24 -6.78 -7.25
C ILE A 133 -6.26 -6.56 -8.36
N GLU A 134 -7.15 -5.58 -8.23
CA GLU A 134 -8.16 -5.29 -9.25
C GLU A 134 -7.54 -4.93 -10.61
N ARG A 135 -6.45 -4.16 -10.59
CA ARG A 135 -5.72 -3.82 -11.82
C ARG A 135 -4.94 -4.99 -12.37
N LEU A 136 -4.37 -5.84 -11.50
CA LEU A 136 -3.72 -7.07 -11.92
C LEU A 136 -4.71 -8.02 -12.64
N LEU A 137 -5.96 -8.05 -12.18
CA LEU A 137 -7.07 -8.80 -12.76
C LEU A 137 -7.74 -8.14 -13.98
N ASP A 138 -7.24 -7.00 -14.46
CA ASP A 138 -7.87 -6.21 -15.53
C ASP A 138 -9.35 -5.91 -15.27
N PHE A 139 -9.71 -5.64 -14.02
CA PHE A 139 -11.09 -5.37 -13.64
C PHE A 139 -11.62 -4.11 -14.32
N SER A 140 -12.75 -4.26 -15.01
CA SER A 140 -13.56 -3.16 -15.54
C SER A 140 -14.97 -3.21 -14.95
N PRO A 141 -15.48 -2.12 -14.35
CA PRO A 141 -16.83 -2.09 -13.81
C PRO A 141 -17.92 -2.05 -14.89
N ILE A 142 -17.62 -1.55 -16.10
CA ILE A 142 -18.58 -1.47 -17.20
C ILE A 142 -18.66 -2.84 -17.87
N GLY A 143 -19.75 -3.56 -17.62
CA GLY A 143 -19.92 -4.96 -18.03
C GLY A 143 -18.84 -5.80 -17.35
N PRO A 144 -19.03 -6.22 -16.08
CA PRO A 144 -17.97 -6.67 -15.19
C PRO A 144 -17.07 -7.70 -15.89
N ARG A 145 -15.87 -7.25 -16.23
CA ARG A 145 -14.85 -8.04 -16.93
C ARG A 145 -13.61 -8.09 -16.05
N TYR A 146 -13.00 -9.26 -16.02
CA TYR A 146 -11.73 -9.52 -15.35
C TYR A 146 -11.10 -10.76 -15.96
N SER A 147 -9.79 -10.89 -15.81
CA SER A 147 -9.04 -12.05 -16.27
C SER A 147 -9.17 -13.23 -15.30
N ASN A 148 -10.10 -14.14 -15.60
CA ASN A 148 -10.34 -15.31 -14.76
C ASN A 148 -9.09 -16.22 -14.63
N SER A 149 -8.27 -16.33 -15.68
CA SER A 149 -7.03 -17.12 -15.63
C SER A 149 -6.06 -16.60 -14.57
N VAL A 150 -5.89 -15.27 -14.49
CA VAL A 150 -5.06 -14.58 -13.48
C VAL A 150 -5.68 -14.73 -12.08
N LEU A 151 -7.01 -14.65 -11.96
CA LEU A 151 -7.72 -14.89 -10.71
C LEU A 151 -7.45 -16.30 -10.16
N GLN A 152 -7.59 -17.33 -11.00
CA GLN A 152 -7.33 -18.71 -10.59
C GLN A 152 -5.86 -18.91 -10.20
N ALA A 153 -4.91 -18.28 -10.93
CA ALA A 153 -3.51 -18.32 -10.57
C ALA A 153 -3.26 -17.69 -9.19
N LEU A 154 -3.84 -16.51 -8.90
CA LEU A 154 -3.74 -15.88 -7.59
C LEU A 154 -4.32 -16.76 -6.48
N PHE A 155 -5.49 -17.36 -6.66
CA PHE A 155 -6.09 -18.28 -5.68
C PHE A 155 -5.15 -19.42 -5.29
N VAL A 156 -4.46 -20.01 -6.28
CA VAL A 156 -3.49 -21.07 -6.03
C VAL A 156 -2.27 -20.52 -5.31
N LEU A 157 -1.71 -19.39 -5.77
CA LEU A 157 -0.47 -18.83 -5.23
C LEU A 157 -0.63 -18.32 -3.79
N VAL A 158 -1.74 -17.67 -3.43
CA VAL A 158 -1.97 -17.15 -2.07
C VAL A 158 -2.33 -18.22 -1.03
N LYS A 159 -2.60 -19.46 -1.47
CA LYS A 159 -2.88 -20.62 -0.61
C LYS A 159 -1.74 -21.65 -0.58
N LYS A 160 -0.88 -21.64 -1.60
CA LYS A 160 0.23 -22.59 -1.74
C LYS A 160 1.26 -22.37 -0.63
N GLN A 161 1.51 -23.41 0.15
CA GLN A 161 2.56 -23.38 1.16
C GLN A 161 3.95 -23.33 0.50
N PRO A 162 4.89 -22.56 1.07
CA PRO A 162 6.26 -22.55 0.60
C PRO A 162 6.92 -23.93 0.83
N PRO A 163 8.00 -24.25 0.10
CA PRO A 163 8.79 -25.46 0.35
C PRO A 163 9.34 -25.52 1.79
N PRO A 164 9.76 -26.72 2.26
CA PRO A 164 10.36 -26.86 3.58
C PRO A 164 11.51 -25.88 3.81
N ASN A 165 11.63 -25.35 5.03
CA ASN A 165 12.64 -24.37 5.43
C ASN A 165 12.58 -23.01 4.70
N ARG A 166 11.49 -22.73 3.98
CA ARG A 166 11.23 -21.43 3.34
C ARG A 166 10.00 -20.80 3.96
N ARG A 167 10.04 -19.49 4.15
CA ARG A 167 8.97 -18.73 4.78
C ARG A 167 8.62 -17.52 3.92
N LEU A 168 7.33 -17.27 3.78
CA LEU A 168 6.80 -16.28 2.87
C LEU A 168 5.69 -15.47 3.53
N LEU A 169 5.83 -14.15 3.49
CA LEU A 169 4.77 -13.19 3.78
C LEU A 169 4.26 -12.62 2.47
N VAL A 170 2.95 -12.73 2.22
CA VAL A 170 2.29 -12.06 1.08
C VAL A 170 1.50 -10.88 1.63
N LEU A 171 1.80 -9.67 1.15
CA LEU A 171 1.06 -8.44 1.44
C LEU A 171 0.35 -8.00 0.17
N ALA A 172 -0.97 -8.06 0.13
CA ALA A 172 -1.75 -7.63 -1.02
C ALA A 172 -2.52 -6.34 -0.73
N THR A 173 -2.81 -5.55 -1.76
CA THR A 173 -3.69 -4.38 -1.64
C THR A 173 -4.88 -4.45 -2.58
N ALA A 174 -6.03 -3.97 -2.11
CA ALA A 174 -7.29 -3.95 -2.88
C ALA A 174 -8.14 -2.72 -2.54
N SER A 175 -8.67 -2.06 -3.57
CA SER A 175 -9.54 -0.89 -3.43
C SER A 175 -11.05 -1.18 -3.50
N ASN A 176 -11.44 -2.33 -4.05
CA ASN A 176 -12.82 -2.73 -4.32
C ASN A 176 -13.18 -4.02 -3.57
N ARG A 177 -13.53 -3.86 -2.30
CA ARG A 177 -13.85 -4.98 -1.40
C ARG A 177 -15.06 -5.80 -1.88
N SER A 178 -16.09 -5.17 -2.44
CA SER A 178 -17.27 -5.89 -2.93
C SER A 178 -16.92 -6.82 -4.09
N PHE A 179 -16.14 -6.34 -5.05
CA PHE A 179 -15.65 -7.15 -6.16
C PHE A 179 -14.82 -8.36 -5.68
N LEU A 180 -13.85 -8.16 -4.79
CA LEU A 180 -13.04 -9.29 -4.27
C LEU A 180 -13.88 -10.28 -3.45
N ARG A 181 -14.93 -9.80 -2.78
CA ARG A 181 -15.87 -10.66 -2.04
C ARG A 181 -16.69 -11.53 -2.99
N GLU A 182 -17.21 -10.95 -4.06
CA GLU A 182 -17.99 -11.67 -5.08
C GLU A 182 -17.16 -12.75 -5.79
N LEU A 183 -15.88 -12.47 -6.03
CA LEU A 183 -14.95 -13.45 -6.58
C LEU A 183 -14.54 -14.54 -5.57
N GLY A 184 -14.86 -14.38 -4.28
CA GLY A 184 -14.41 -15.26 -3.20
C GLY A 184 -12.92 -15.11 -2.85
N LEU A 185 -12.23 -14.09 -3.39
CA LEU A 185 -10.79 -13.92 -3.20
C LEU A 185 -10.47 -13.40 -1.79
N LEU A 186 -11.38 -12.65 -1.16
CA LEU A 186 -11.20 -12.20 0.24
C LEU A 186 -10.95 -13.37 1.20
N SER A 187 -11.65 -14.49 1.04
CA SER A 187 -11.51 -15.67 1.90
C SER A 187 -10.30 -16.54 1.55
N ALA A 188 -9.58 -16.21 0.47
CA ALA A 188 -8.33 -16.88 0.13
C ALA A 188 -7.14 -16.39 0.97
N PHE A 189 -7.21 -15.15 1.45
CA PHE A 189 -6.19 -14.57 2.32
C PHE A 189 -6.39 -15.02 3.77
N GLY A 190 -5.29 -15.22 4.49
CA GLY A 190 -5.32 -15.62 5.89
C GLY A 190 -5.83 -14.49 6.81
N THR A 191 -5.56 -13.24 6.46
CA THR A 191 -6.04 -12.07 7.21
C THR A 191 -6.39 -10.95 6.24
N VAL A 192 -7.48 -10.24 6.53
CA VAL A 192 -7.87 -9.02 5.82
C VAL A 192 -7.84 -7.87 6.82
N ILE A 193 -7.04 -6.84 6.53
CA ILE A 193 -6.93 -5.63 7.33
C ILE A 193 -7.65 -4.51 6.60
N ASP A 194 -8.60 -3.88 7.27
CA ASP A 194 -9.34 -2.75 6.73
C ASP A 194 -8.57 -1.44 6.92
N VAL A 195 -8.31 -0.74 5.82
CA VAL A 195 -7.63 0.56 5.80
C VAL A 195 -8.68 1.66 5.67
N PRO A 196 -8.91 2.43 6.75
CA PRO A 196 -9.96 3.45 6.80
C PRO A 196 -9.65 4.66 5.90
N ALA A 197 -10.72 5.33 5.47
CA ALA A 197 -10.62 6.69 4.93
C ALA A 197 -10.63 7.72 6.07
N LEU A 198 -10.19 8.95 5.78
CA LEU A 198 -10.31 10.08 6.70
C LEU A 198 -11.79 10.46 6.79
N SER A 199 -12.36 10.24 7.98
CA SER A 199 -13.80 10.39 8.21
C SER A 199 -14.20 11.53 9.14
N THR A 200 -13.33 11.88 10.09
CA THR A 200 -13.58 12.95 11.06
C THR A 200 -12.75 14.18 10.72
N VAL A 201 -13.18 15.34 11.22
CA VAL A 201 -12.40 16.58 11.10
C VAL A 201 -11.03 16.40 11.76
N ASP A 202 -10.94 15.70 12.90
CA ASP A 202 -9.67 15.42 13.57
C ASP A 202 -8.71 14.62 12.70
N HIS A 203 -9.20 13.61 11.97
CA HIS A 203 -8.37 12.84 11.03
C HIS A 203 -7.81 13.73 9.91
N ILE A 204 -8.65 14.60 9.35
CA ILE A 204 -8.26 15.53 8.28
C ILE A 204 -7.24 16.54 8.79
N MET A 205 -7.52 17.15 9.95
CA MET A 205 -6.65 18.15 10.55
C MET A 205 -5.30 17.56 10.97
N ALA A 206 -5.26 16.34 11.50
CA ALA A 206 -4.00 15.66 11.82
C ALA A 206 -3.09 15.52 10.59
N VAL A 207 -3.66 15.26 9.40
CA VAL A 207 -2.87 15.23 8.15
C VAL A 207 -2.44 16.64 7.75
N ILE A 208 -3.35 17.61 7.75
CA ILE A 208 -3.04 18.99 7.34
C ILE A 208 -1.93 19.58 8.22
N GLU A 209 -2.05 19.45 9.54
CA GLU A 209 -1.09 19.97 10.51
C GLU A 209 0.30 19.31 10.35
N ASP A 210 0.35 17.99 10.10
CA ASP A 210 1.61 17.28 9.87
C ASP A 210 2.35 17.76 8.61
N THR A 211 1.61 18.18 7.56
CA THR A 211 2.24 18.70 6.34
C THR A 211 2.93 20.06 6.50
N ASN A 212 2.61 20.82 7.56
CA ASN A 212 3.10 22.18 7.78
C ASN A 212 2.94 23.14 6.58
N ALA A 213 1.95 22.89 5.71
CA ALA A 213 1.72 23.66 4.48
C ALA A 213 0.89 24.93 4.71
N LEU A 214 0.22 25.04 5.86
CA LEU A 214 -0.74 26.10 6.19
C LEU A 214 -0.38 26.76 7.54
N SER A 215 -0.74 28.03 7.70
CA SER A 215 -0.57 28.76 8.96
C SER A 215 -1.55 28.26 10.02
N ALA A 216 -1.27 28.57 11.29
CA ALA A 216 -2.19 28.25 12.39
C ALA A 216 -3.57 28.88 12.20
N GLU A 217 -3.62 30.13 11.69
CA GLU A 217 -4.85 30.85 11.38
C GLU A 217 -5.68 30.12 10.31
N HIS A 218 -5.04 29.68 9.21
CA HIS A 218 -5.72 28.89 8.18
C HIS A 218 -6.25 27.56 8.73
N CYS A 219 -5.47 26.88 9.57
CA CYS A 219 -5.89 25.61 10.18
C CYS A 219 -7.11 25.78 11.11
N GLU A 220 -7.17 26.87 11.88
CA GLU A 220 -8.34 27.18 12.73
C GLU A 220 -9.58 27.48 11.88
N GLU A 221 -9.44 28.24 10.81
CA GLU A 221 -10.53 28.56 9.90
C GLU A 221 -11.07 27.31 9.18
N ILE A 222 -10.18 26.46 8.64
CA ILE A 222 -10.57 25.18 8.02
C ILE A 222 -11.27 24.29 9.04
N ARG A 223 -10.75 24.15 10.26
CA ARG A 223 -11.37 23.34 11.31
C ARG A 223 -12.79 23.85 11.63
N SER A 224 -12.97 25.17 11.72
CA SER A 224 -14.28 25.80 11.97
C SER A 224 -15.28 25.52 10.86
N GLU A 225 -14.88 25.67 9.59
CA GLU A 225 -15.74 25.41 8.43
C GLU A 225 -16.11 23.93 8.31
N LEU A 226 -15.14 23.01 8.46
CA LEU A 226 -15.40 21.57 8.37
C LEU A 226 -16.30 21.07 9.51
N SER A 227 -16.18 21.64 10.70
CA SER A 227 -17.00 21.28 11.86
C SER A 227 -18.48 21.65 11.69
N ARG A 228 -18.83 22.51 10.72
CA ARG A 228 -20.22 22.82 10.39
C ARG A 228 -20.95 21.65 9.74
N ASN A 229 -20.23 20.66 9.20
CA ASN A 229 -20.84 19.49 8.57
C ASN A 229 -20.96 18.32 9.57
N PRO A 230 -22.16 18.00 10.07
CA PRO A 230 -22.35 16.94 11.06
C PRO A 230 -22.24 15.52 10.47
N LYS A 231 -22.24 15.36 9.13
CA LYS A 231 -22.28 14.05 8.46
C LYS A 231 -20.91 13.38 8.35
N GLY A 232 -19.84 14.13 8.57
CA GLY A 232 -18.47 13.67 8.38
C GLY A 232 -18.06 13.60 6.90
N TYR A 233 -16.90 13.02 6.66
CA TYR A 233 -16.24 13.01 5.36
C TYR A 233 -15.87 11.58 4.95
N MET A 234 -15.53 11.38 3.67
CA MET A 234 -14.92 10.13 3.23
C MET A 234 -13.84 10.42 2.19
N ILE A 235 -12.66 10.82 2.66
CA ILE A 235 -11.53 11.16 1.79
C ILE A 235 -10.32 10.25 2.02
N GLY A 236 -9.72 9.78 0.92
CA GLY A 236 -8.45 9.07 0.99
C GLY A 236 -7.27 10.02 1.21
N ILE A 237 -6.34 9.66 2.09
CA ILE A 237 -5.16 10.50 2.42
C ILE A 237 -4.40 10.99 1.18
N LYS A 238 -4.22 10.15 0.15
CA LYS A 238 -3.50 10.57 -1.07
C LYS A 238 -4.23 11.70 -1.81
N LYS A 239 -5.56 11.70 -1.78
CA LYS A 239 -6.37 12.77 -2.39
C LYS A 239 -6.22 14.08 -1.61
N LEU A 240 -6.23 14.01 -0.28
CA LEU A 240 -6.00 15.16 0.58
C LEU A 240 -4.60 15.76 0.38
N LEU A 241 -3.56 14.92 0.32
CA LEU A 241 -2.19 15.37 0.06
C LEU A 241 -2.06 16.09 -1.30
N ASN A 242 -2.72 15.56 -2.35
CA ASN A 242 -2.75 16.24 -3.65
C ASN A 242 -3.43 17.63 -3.56
N THR A 243 -4.51 17.76 -2.79
CA THR A 243 -5.15 19.06 -2.54
C THR A 243 -4.19 20.01 -1.80
N ILE A 244 -3.45 19.51 -0.80
CA ILE A 244 -2.47 20.31 -0.05
C ILE A 244 -1.32 20.77 -0.94
N ASP A 245 -0.84 19.90 -1.84
CA ASP A 245 0.21 20.28 -2.79
C ASP A 245 -0.26 21.37 -3.76
N MET A 246 -1.52 21.34 -4.19
CA MET A 246 -2.11 22.43 -4.98
C MET A 246 -2.16 23.75 -4.19
N VAL A 247 -2.48 23.68 -2.90
CA VAL A 247 -2.61 24.85 -2.01
C VAL A 247 -1.27 25.56 -1.77
N LYS A 248 -0.14 24.85 -1.87
CA LYS A 248 1.20 25.46 -1.77
C LYS A 248 1.47 26.47 -2.90
N GLU A 249 0.80 26.30 -4.05
CA GLU A 249 0.93 27.17 -5.23
C GLU A 249 -0.15 28.26 -5.31
N CYS A 250 -1.09 28.30 -4.36
CA CYS A 250 -2.15 29.30 -4.32
C CYS A 250 -1.74 30.57 -3.55
N GLU A 251 -2.36 31.69 -3.93
CA GLU A 251 -2.29 32.94 -3.16
C GLU A 251 -2.84 32.72 -1.73
N GLU A 252 -2.25 33.38 -0.73
CA GLU A 252 -2.59 33.16 0.69
C GLU A 252 -4.10 33.32 0.96
N ALA A 253 -4.76 34.26 0.30
CA ALA A 253 -6.19 34.53 0.46
C ALA A 253 -7.10 33.39 -0.03
N ASP A 254 -6.63 32.56 -0.97
CA ASP A 254 -7.45 31.52 -1.59
C ASP A 254 -7.22 30.13 -0.96
N LYS A 255 -6.17 29.98 -0.15
CA LYS A 255 -5.73 28.67 0.38
C LYS A 255 -6.83 27.94 1.16
N VAL A 256 -7.49 28.64 2.09
CA VAL A 256 -8.57 28.07 2.91
C VAL A 256 -9.74 27.65 2.03
N ASP A 257 -10.16 28.54 1.12
CA ASP A 257 -11.27 28.32 0.20
C ASP A 257 -11.07 27.10 -0.69
N VAL A 258 -9.86 26.90 -1.22
CA VAL A 258 -9.51 25.74 -2.05
C VAL A 258 -9.62 24.44 -1.25
N VAL A 259 -9.08 24.39 -0.02
CA VAL A 259 -9.16 23.20 0.84
C VAL A 259 -10.60 22.88 1.20
N VAL A 260 -11.35 23.87 1.68
CA VAL A 260 -12.73 23.69 2.13
C VAL A 260 -13.62 23.23 0.99
N ARG A 261 -13.54 23.85 -0.20
CA ARG A 261 -14.31 23.43 -1.37
C ARG A 261 -13.96 22.01 -1.82
N SER A 262 -12.68 21.66 -1.82
CA SER A 262 -12.23 20.31 -2.17
C SER A 262 -12.73 19.26 -1.18
N LEU A 263 -12.81 19.59 0.11
CA LEU A 263 -13.28 18.66 1.15
C LEU A 263 -14.80 18.55 1.21
N GLN A 264 -15.51 19.64 0.94
CA GLN A 264 -16.98 19.65 0.86
C GLN A 264 -17.50 18.76 -0.27
N ALA A 265 -16.77 18.65 -1.39
CA ALA A 265 -17.09 17.72 -2.47
C ALA A 265 -16.95 16.24 -2.06
N GLU A 266 -16.27 15.94 -0.95
CA GLU A 266 -16.06 14.58 -0.41
C GLU A 266 -16.84 14.35 0.89
N ALA A 267 -17.77 15.24 1.21
CA ALA A 267 -18.73 15.02 2.27
C ALA A 267 -19.65 13.84 1.90
N PHE A 268 -20.21 13.17 2.91
CA PHE A 268 -21.25 12.18 2.64
C PHE A 268 -22.47 12.85 1.97
N ASP A 269 -22.69 12.54 0.70
CA ASP A 269 -23.89 12.93 -0.05
C ASP A 269 -25.13 12.17 0.42
N GLU A 270 -26.29 12.83 0.39
CA GLU A 270 -27.60 12.19 0.53
C GLU A 270 -27.91 11.36 -0.72
N TYR A 271 -27.69 10.05 -0.65
CA TYR A 271 -28.41 9.09 -1.48
C TYR A 271 -28.81 7.86 -0.66
#